data_AF-A0A1T4PLS7-F1
#
_entry.id   AF-A0A1T4PLS7-F1
#
_cell.length_a   1.000
_cell.length_b   1.000
_cell.length_c   1.000
_cell.angle_alpha   90.00
_cell.angle_beta   90.00
_cell.angle_gamma   90.00
#
_symmetry.space_group_name_H-M   'P 1'
#
loop_
_entity.id
_entity.type
_entity.pdbx_description
1 polymer ?
#
loop_
_entity_poly.entity_id
_entity_poly.type
_entity_poly.pdbx_seq_one_letter_code
_entity_poly.pdbx_strand_id
1 'polypeptide(L)'
;MPKFSKFNLGGTEKDGHRFEVFREYTDCLYSAYGTKWNGNAAAYNGSLFVVQDDRLRRFTPLECERLMGFPDNYTLVDSVRPTNRYQGVGNSWAVPVVKWIGSRIKNYPVEQFLISKDDFGLWAKTASLGDSAFLLDLGKEPVTLQDGVVLNGTEIPENIKPSNIAEIVEVNAAENLFISPVGCAGILRRKNERNLCINARLEKVLSSISSEWSEEKIQRISLVQPRGAYSKCVI
;
A
#
# COMPACT_ATOMS: atom_id res chain seq x y z
N MET A 1 13.11 2.91 13.37
CA MET A 1 12.14 3.38 12.36
C MET A 1 11.66 4.75 12.78
N PRO A 2 11.97 5.82 12.02
CA PRO A 2 11.35 7.11 12.20
C PRO A 2 9.84 6.88 12.20
N LYS A 3 9.19 7.20 13.33
CA LYS A 3 7.75 7.05 13.44
C LYS A 3 7.18 8.12 12.52
N PHE A 4 6.49 7.71 11.45
CA PHE A 4 5.59 8.63 10.73
C PHE A 4 4.81 9.41 11.79
N SER A 5 4.65 10.72 11.58
CA SER A 5 3.71 11.48 12.39
C SER A 5 2.39 10.72 12.36
N LYS A 6 1.93 10.23 13.51
CA LYS A 6 0.73 9.40 13.56
C LYS A 6 -0.44 10.24 13.07
N PHE A 7 -0.81 10.05 11.82
CA PHE A 7 -1.93 10.75 11.24
C PHE A 7 -3.21 10.15 11.81
N ASN A 8 -4.22 10.99 12.03
CA ASN A 8 -5.49 10.50 12.53
C ASN A 8 -6.09 9.55 11.48
N LEU A 9 -6.06 8.25 11.77
CA LEU A 9 -6.71 7.22 10.95
C LEU A 9 -8.22 7.17 11.20
N GLY A 10 -8.73 8.01 12.11
CA GLY A 10 -10.15 8.29 12.27
C GLY A 10 -10.70 8.89 10.99
N GLY A 11 -11.94 8.53 10.66
CA GLY A 11 -12.48 8.75 9.33
C GLY A 11 -12.38 10.20 8.83
N THR A 12 -12.14 10.35 7.54
CA THR A 12 -12.15 11.64 6.82
C THR A 12 -13.48 11.80 6.09
N GLU A 13 -13.88 13.04 5.84
CA GLU A 13 -15.08 13.34 5.06
C GLU A 13 -14.70 13.97 3.72
N LYS A 14 -15.41 13.59 2.66
CA LYS A 14 -15.30 14.18 1.33
C LYS A 14 -16.65 14.17 0.64
N ASP A 15 -17.09 15.35 0.19
CA ASP A 15 -18.36 15.57 -0.51
C ASP A 15 -19.57 14.90 0.16
N GLY A 16 -19.63 14.93 1.50
CA GLY A 16 -20.71 14.33 2.30
C GLY A 16 -20.59 12.82 2.57
N HIS A 17 -19.52 12.17 2.10
CA HIS A 17 -19.23 10.76 2.35
C HIS A 17 -18.13 10.59 3.40
N ARG A 18 -18.28 9.58 4.27
CA ARG A 18 -17.29 9.24 5.28
C ARG A 18 -16.37 8.13 4.79
N PHE A 19 -15.07 8.32 4.95
CA PHE A 19 -14.03 7.37 4.59
C PHE A 19 -13.18 6.95 5.79
N GLU A 20 -12.85 5.68 5.91
CA GLU A 20 -11.89 5.18 6.92
C GLU A 20 -10.84 4.26 6.29
N VAL A 21 -9.59 4.39 6.75
CA VAL A 21 -8.49 3.47 6.43
C VAL A 21 -7.87 2.87 7.68
N PHE A 22 -7.24 1.72 7.52
CA PHE A 22 -6.78 0.90 8.64
C PHE A 22 -5.29 1.09 8.99
N ARG A 23 -4.53 1.74 8.10
CA ARG A 23 -3.07 1.91 8.16
C ARG A 23 -2.69 3.30 7.63
N GLU A 24 -1.55 3.81 8.09
CA GLU A 24 -0.94 5.06 7.60
C GLU A 24 -0.27 4.89 6.23
N TYR A 25 -0.17 3.65 5.76
CA TYR A 25 0.43 3.28 4.48
C TYR A 25 -0.41 2.19 3.81
N THR A 26 -0.36 2.13 2.48
CA THR A 26 -0.93 1.03 1.70
C THR A 26 0.14 -0.02 1.43
N ASP A 27 -0.22 -1.31 1.44
CA ASP A 27 0.71 -2.36 1.00
C ASP A 27 0.99 -2.23 -0.51
N CYS A 28 1.99 -2.98 -0.98
CA CYS A 28 2.32 -3.05 -2.40
C CYS A 28 1.08 -3.41 -3.25
N LEU A 29 0.76 -2.53 -4.20
CA LEU A 29 -0.24 -2.78 -5.23
C LEU A 29 0.35 -3.78 -6.23
N TYR A 30 -0.12 -5.02 -6.17
CA TYR A 30 0.30 -6.07 -7.10
C TYR A 30 -0.60 -6.09 -8.34
N SER A 31 -0.07 -6.58 -9.45
CA SER A 31 -0.77 -6.66 -10.73
C SER A 31 -2.10 -7.42 -10.69
N ALA A 32 -2.24 -8.38 -9.78
CA ALA A 32 -3.47 -9.14 -9.59
C ALA A 32 -4.47 -8.50 -8.62
N TYR A 33 -4.28 -7.25 -8.15
CA TYR A 33 -5.14 -6.61 -7.16
C TYR A 33 -6.62 -6.61 -7.57
N GLY A 34 -6.90 -6.38 -8.86
CA GLY A 34 -8.25 -6.42 -9.41
C GLY A 34 -8.97 -7.78 -9.27
N THR A 35 -8.25 -8.88 -9.05
CA THR A 35 -8.81 -10.26 -9.01
C THR A 35 -8.50 -11.05 -7.75
N LYS A 36 -7.43 -10.74 -7.01
CA LYS A 36 -6.96 -11.51 -5.83
C LYS A 36 -6.85 -10.64 -4.59
N TRP A 37 -7.95 -10.11 -4.09
CA TRP A 37 -7.97 -9.08 -3.02
C TRP A 37 -8.29 -9.62 -1.61
N ASN A 38 -8.93 -10.78 -1.50
CA ASN A 38 -9.38 -11.31 -0.20
C ASN A 38 -8.44 -12.36 0.40
N GLY A 39 -7.47 -12.87 -0.34
CA GLY A 39 -6.69 -14.07 0.00
C GLY A 39 -5.27 -13.85 0.53
N ASN A 40 -4.84 -12.60 0.72
CA ASN A 40 -3.45 -12.25 1.03
C ASN A 40 -3.32 -11.55 2.40
N ALA A 41 -2.10 -11.22 2.81
CA ALA A 41 -1.82 -10.53 4.08
C ALA A 41 -2.54 -9.17 4.18
N ALA A 42 -2.62 -8.43 3.08
CA ALA A 42 -3.29 -7.13 3.01
C ALA A 42 -4.80 -7.21 3.36
N ALA A 43 -5.44 -8.35 3.08
CA ALA A 43 -6.83 -8.58 3.44
C ALA A 43 -7.07 -8.64 4.96
N TYR A 44 -6.04 -8.89 5.78
CA TYR A 44 -6.16 -8.98 7.24
C TYR A 44 -5.61 -7.74 7.96
N ASN A 45 -4.72 -6.96 7.34
CA ASN A 45 -4.24 -5.70 7.93
C ASN A 45 -5.06 -4.47 7.47
N GLY A 46 -5.83 -4.59 6.38
CA GLY A 46 -6.71 -3.55 5.84
C GLY A 46 -6.01 -2.53 4.94
N SER A 47 -4.74 -2.72 4.60
CA SER A 47 -3.93 -1.75 3.84
C SER A 47 -4.39 -1.52 2.40
N LEU A 48 -5.22 -2.42 1.86
CA LEU A 48 -5.75 -2.36 0.50
C LEU A 48 -7.29 -2.27 0.46
N PHE A 49 -7.90 -1.83 1.57
CA PHE A 49 -9.31 -1.52 1.65
C PHE A 49 -9.52 -0.11 2.15
N VAL A 50 -10.69 0.42 1.81
CA VAL A 50 -11.23 1.66 2.36
C VAL A 50 -12.68 1.40 2.75
N VAL A 51 -13.09 1.95 3.88
CA VAL A 51 -14.51 2.04 4.26
C VAL A 51 -15.06 3.29 3.62
N GLN A 52 -16.22 3.19 2.99
CA GLN A 52 -17.01 4.31 2.52
C GLN A 52 -18.44 4.13 3.05
N ASP A 53 -18.91 5.06 3.87
CA ASP A 53 -20.25 5.05 4.48
C ASP A 53 -20.61 3.70 5.12
N ASP A 54 -19.73 3.23 6.02
CA ASP A 54 -19.85 1.94 6.73
C ASP A 54 -19.73 0.67 5.88
N ARG A 55 -19.48 0.83 4.58
CA ARG A 55 -19.29 -0.30 3.65
C ARG A 55 -17.82 -0.45 3.30
N LEU A 56 -17.31 -1.67 3.33
CA LEU A 56 -15.94 -1.97 2.95
C LEU A 56 -15.84 -2.11 1.43
N ARG A 57 -14.84 -1.47 0.81
CA ARG A 57 -14.57 -1.64 -0.62
C ARG A 57 -13.08 -1.69 -0.93
N ARG A 58 -12.80 -2.15 -2.14
CA ARG A 58 -11.47 -2.04 -2.76
C ARG A 58 -11.24 -0.63 -3.29
N PHE A 59 -9.98 -0.29 -3.47
CA PHE A 59 -9.59 0.89 -4.21
C PHE A 59 -10.00 0.78 -5.68
N THR A 60 -10.49 1.85 -6.27
CA THR A 60 -10.78 1.94 -7.71
C THR A 60 -9.47 1.95 -8.52
N PRO A 61 -9.50 1.72 -9.84
CA PRO A 61 -8.30 1.88 -10.66
C PRO A 61 -7.71 3.29 -10.59
N LEU A 62 -8.55 4.34 -10.53
CA LEU A 62 -8.09 5.72 -10.42
C LEU A 62 -7.44 6.00 -9.06
N GLU A 63 -8.03 5.48 -7.97
CA GLU A 63 -7.42 5.57 -6.64
C GLU A 63 -6.05 4.87 -6.61
N CYS A 64 -5.91 3.72 -7.27
CA CYS A 64 -4.61 3.05 -7.40
C CYS A 64 -3.58 3.88 -8.20
N GLU A 65 -4.00 4.56 -9.28
CA GLU A 65 -3.16 5.50 -10.02
C GLU A 65 -2.65 6.62 -9.11
N ARG A 66 -3.56 7.25 -8.35
CA ARG A 66 -3.24 8.32 -7.40
C ARG A 66 -2.32 7.85 -6.28
N LEU A 67 -2.56 6.67 -5.70
CA LEU A 67 -1.68 6.06 -4.69
C LEU A 67 -0.25 5.88 -5.21
N MET A 68 -0.09 5.51 -6.48
CA MET A 68 1.21 5.37 -7.12
C MET A 68 1.79 6.68 -7.66
N GLY A 69 1.03 7.78 -7.57
CA GLY A 69 1.41 9.12 -8.02
C GLY A 69 1.32 9.34 -9.53
N PHE A 70 0.55 8.52 -10.25
CA PHE A 70 0.23 8.77 -11.65
C PHE A 70 -0.78 9.91 -11.80
N PRO A 71 -0.79 10.60 -12.95
CA PRO A 71 -1.91 11.45 -13.34
C PRO A 71 -3.23 10.66 -13.34
N ASP A 72 -4.33 11.36 -13.05
CA ASP A 72 -5.66 10.77 -13.14
C ASP A 72 -5.90 10.17 -14.53
N ASN A 73 -6.42 8.95 -14.57
CA ASN A 73 -6.74 8.21 -15.79
C ASN A 73 -5.53 7.87 -16.67
N TYR A 74 -4.32 7.86 -16.11
CA TYR A 74 -3.10 7.50 -16.83
C TYR A 74 -3.15 6.13 -17.52
N THR A 75 -3.83 5.14 -16.91
CA THR A 75 -4.00 3.80 -17.50
C THR A 75 -5.31 3.63 -18.27
N LEU A 76 -6.14 4.68 -18.36
CA LEU A 76 -7.38 4.68 -19.13
C LEU A 76 -7.07 4.89 -20.63
N VAL A 77 -6.67 3.81 -21.29
CA VAL A 77 -6.47 3.76 -22.74
C VAL A 77 -7.67 3.14 -23.44
N ASP A 78 -7.77 3.31 -24.76
CA ASP A 78 -8.89 2.79 -25.56
C ASP A 78 -9.15 1.29 -25.33
N SER A 79 -10.42 0.94 -25.13
CA SER A 79 -10.88 -0.45 -24.91
C SER A 79 -10.25 -1.18 -23.71
N VAL A 80 -9.72 -0.46 -22.71
CA VAL A 80 -9.11 -1.07 -21.52
C VAL A 80 -10.17 -1.62 -20.54
N ARG A 81 -9.95 -2.84 -20.05
CA ARG A 81 -10.73 -3.40 -18.94
C ARG A 81 -10.22 -2.85 -17.60
N PRO A 82 -11.08 -2.65 -16.58
CA PRO A 82 -10.64 -2.23 -15.25
C PRO A 82 -9.54 -3.12 -14.66
N THR A 83 -9.60 -4.44 -14.89
CA THR A 83 -8.56 -5.39 -14.46
C THR A 83 -7.19 -5.08 -15.05
N ASN A 84 -7.14 -4.62 -16.30
CA ASN A 84 -5.90 -4.30 -16.99
C ASN A 84 -5.31 -2.98 -16.46
N ARG A 85 -6.16 -2.04 -16.03
CA ARG A 85 -5.72 -0.84 -15.32
C ARG A 85 -5.01 -1.18 -14.02
N TYR A 86 -5.60 -2.04 -13.19
CA TYR A 86 -4.94 -2.54 -11.97
C TYR A 86 -3.62 -3.26 -12.27
N GLN A 87 -3.58 -4.08 -13.33
CA GLN A 87 -2.36 -4.76 -13.77
C GLN A 87 -1.26 -3.78 -14.19
N GLY A 88 -1.62 -2.75 -14.95
CA GLY A 88 -0.69 -1.71 -15.41
C GLY A 88 -0.08 -0.96 -14.23
N VAL A 89 -0.91 -0.49 -13.30
CA VAL A 89 -0.45 0.20 -12.09
C VAL A 89 0.42 -0.72 -11.22
N GLY A 90 -0.05 -1.95 -10.96
CA GLY A 90 0.65 -2.87 -10.06
C GLY A 90 1.94 -3.49 -10.61
N ASN A 91 2.18 -3.41 -11.91
CA ASN A 91 3.47 -3.74 -12.53
C ASN A 91 4.41 -2.53 -12.65
N SER A 92 3.94 -1.33 -12.26
CA SER A 92 4.68 -0.10 -12.43
C SER A 92 5.49 0.27 -11.19
N TRP A 93 6.16 1.42 -11.27
CA TRP A 93 6.92 2.01 -10.17
C TRP A 93 6.16 3.19 -9.58
N ALA A 94 6.33 3.41 -8.27
CA ALA A 94 5.78 4.59 -7.63
C ALA A 94 6.43 5.85 -8.23
N VAL A 95 5.63 6.66 -8.93
CA VAL A 95 6.07 7.85 -9.65
C VAL A 95 6.89 8.82 -8.77
N PRO A 96 6.52 9.09 -7.50
CA PRO A 96 7.29 9.99 -6.65
C PRO A 96 8.72 9.50 -6.40
N VAL A 97 8.92 8.19 -6.26
CA VAL A 97 10.23 7.58 -6.01
C VAL A 97 11.12 7.71 -7.24
N VAL A 98 10.61 7.31 -8.41
CA VAL A 98 11.36 7.38 -9.67
C VAL A 98 11.69 8.82 -10.04
N LYS A 99 10.74 9.73 -9.84
CA LYS A 99 10.96 11.17 -10.05
C LYS A 99 12.05 11.72 -9.13
N TRP A 100 12.07 11.30 -7.86
CA TRP A 100 13.10 11.71 -6.91
C TRP A 100 14.49 11.24 -7.36
N ILE A 101 14.66 9.94 -7.66
CA ILE A 101 15.92 9.37 -8.15
C ILE A 101 16.37 10.07 -9.45
N GLY A 102 15.49 10.16 -10.44
CA GLY A 102 15.79 10.76 -11.73
C GLY A 102 16.18 12.24 -11.62
N SER A 103 15.54 13.00 -10.72
CA SER A 103 15.89 14.40 -10.48
C SER A 103 17.30 14.57 -9.90
N ARG A 104 17.74 13.64 -9.03
CA ARG A 104 19.08 13.65 -8.44
C ARG A 104 20.15 13.27 -9.45
N ILE A 105 19.87 12.31 -10.34
CA ILE A 105 20.76 11.96 -11.45
C ILE A 105 20.89 13.14 -12.42
N LYS A 106 19.75 13.74 -12.83
CA LYS A 106 19.73 14.85 -13.78
C LYS A 106 20.43 16.10 -13.24
N ASN A 107 20.20 16.42 -11.97
CA ASN A 107 20.75 17.61 -11.33
C ASN A 107 22.00 17.30 -10.50
N TYR A 108 22.67 16.16 -10.76
CA TYR A 108 23.89 15.80 -10.05
C TYR A 108 24.95 16.88 -10.33
N PRO A 109 25.30 17.75 -9.37
CA PRO A 109 26.40 18.66 -9.60
C PRO A 109 27.69 17.86 -9.54
N VAL A 110 28.69 18.31 -10.30
CA VAL A 110 29.94 17.57 -10.44
C VAL A 110 30.65 17.36 -9.09
N GLU A 111 30.47 18.24 -8.09
CA GLU A 111 31.06 18.05 -6.75
C GLU A 111 30.17 18.69 -5.67
N GLN A 112 29.38 17.89 -4.94
CA GLN A 112 28.53 18.39 -3.83
C GLN A 112 29.16 18.14 -2.45
N PHE A 113 30.06 17.16 -2.34
CA PHE A 113 30.83 16.82 -1.14
C PHE A 113 31.95 15.84 -1.52
N LEU A 114 33.05 15.85 -0.77
CA LEU A 114 34.15 14.88 -0.91
C LEU A 114 33.95 13.77 0.11
N ILE A 115 33.83 12.53 -0.37
CA ILE A 115 33.83 11.36 0.49
C ILE A 115 35.27 10.87 0.63
N SER A 116 35.86 11.00 1.82
CA SER A 116 37.17 10.44 2.14
C SER A 116 37.05 9.29 3.11
N LYS A 117 37.81 8.21 2.90
CA LYS A 117 37.99 7.12 3.87
C LYS A 117 38.63 7.61 5.19
N ASP A 118 39.33 8.74 5.13
CA ASP A 118 40.00 9.36 6.27
C ASP A 118 39.06 10.28 7.07
N ASP A 119 37.80 10.45 6.62
CA ASP A 119 36.79 11.17 7.39
C ASP A 119 36.45 10.40 8.67
N PHE A 120 36.50 11.09 9.81
CA PHE A 120 36.27 10.50 11.13
C PHE A 120 34.82 10.03 11.33
N GLY A 121 33.84 10.59 10.61
CA GLY A 121 32.47 10.09 10.56
C GLY A 121 32.34 8.77 9.79
N LEU A 122 33.32 8.44 8.93
CA LEU A 122 33.30 7.28 8.04
C LEU A 122 34.32 6.20 8.40
N TRP A 123 35.32 6.49 9.22
CA TRP A 123 36.43 5.54 9.51
C TRP A 123 35.91 4.18 10.01
N ALA A 124 34.98 4.18 10.98
CA ALA A 124 34.42 2.95 11.56
C ALA A 124 33.39 2.27 10.64
N LYS A 125 33.05 2.92 9.53
CA LYS A 125 32.07 2.49 8.51
C LYS A 125 32.75 2.07 7.21
N THR A 126 34.09 2.08 7.16
CA THR A 126 34.86 1.77 5.96
C THR A 126 35.43 0.36 6.05
N ALA A 127 35.19 -0.45 5.03
CA ALA A 127 35.84 -1.75 4.86
C ALA A 127 36.64 -1.77 3.55
N SER A 128 37.93 -2.08 3.63
CA SER A 128 38.76 -2.26 2.43
C SER A 128 38.33 -3.53 1.68
N LEU A 129 38.16 -3.42 0.36
CA LEU A 129 37.82 -4.53 -0.52
C LEU A 129 38.99 -4.77 -1.48
N GLY A 130 40.02 -5.47 -0.99
CA GLY A 130 41.29 -5.61 -1.71
C GLY A 130 42.06 -4.29 -1.80
N ASP A 131 42.88 -4.16 -2.84
CA ASP A 131 43.81 -3.04 -2.99
C ASP A 131 43.22 -1.83 -3.74
N SER A 132 42.11 -2.00 -4.46
CA SER A 132 41.58 -0.99 -5.40
C SER A 132 40.22 -0.41 -5.02
N ALA A 133 39.55 -0.96 -4.01
CA ALA A 133 38.20 -0.54 -3.64
C ALA A 133 38.02 -0.52 -2.12
N PHE A 134 37.07 0.28 -1.68
CA PHE A 134 36.57 0.29 -0.31
C PHE A 134 35.04 0.41 -0.33
N LEU A 135 34.40 -0.18 0.67
CA LEU A 135 32.98 -0.11 0.93
C LEU A 135 32.73 0.86 2.08
N LEU A 136 31.76 1.75 1.92
CA LEU A 136 31.24 2.61 2.99
C LEU A 136 29.86 2.12 3.41
N ASP A 137 29.76 1.54 4.60
CA ASP A 137 28.49 1.13 5.20
C ASP A 137 27.90 2.27 6.05
N LEU A 138 27.08 3.09 5.40
CA LEU A 138 26.40 4.19 6.06
C LEU A 138 25.36 3.69 7.09
N GLY A 139 24.96 2.42 7.05
CA GLY A 139 23.94 1.85 7.92
C GLY A 139 22.54 2.36 7.57
N LYS A 140 21.66 2.49 8.58
CA LYS A 140 20.27 2.96 8.44
C LYS A 140 19.99 4.27 9.18
N GLU A 141 21.03 5.02 9.50
CA GLU A 141 20.97 6.24 10.30
C GLU A 141 21.71 7.38 9.57
N PRO A 142 21.41 8.65 9.89
CA PRO A 142 22.19 9.77 9.40
C PRO A 142 23.66 9.68 9.85
N VAL A 143 24.59 9.99 8.95
CA VAL A 143 26.03 9.99 9.23
C VAL A 143 26.56 11.41 9.05
N THR A 144 27.13 11.99 10.11
CA THR A 144 27.71 13.34 10.06
C THR A 144 29.18 13.26 9.71
N LEU A 145 29.60 14.00 8.68
CA LEU A 145 30.99 14.14 8.23
C LEU A 145 31.71 15.24 9.03
N GLN A 146 33.03 15.33 8.90
CA GLN A 146 33.85 16.32 9.62
C GLN A 146 33.51 17.78 9.29
N ASP A 147 33.08 18.06 8.06
CA ASP A 147 32.68 19.39 7.60
C ASP A 147 31.24 19.78 8.03
N GLY A 148 30.56 18.90 8.77
CA GLY A 148 29.18 19.10 9.22
C GLY A 148 28.12 18.66 8.22
N VAL A 149 28.49 18.16 7.03
CA VAL A 149 27.55 17.56 6.08
C VAL A 149 26.96 16.29 6.69
N VAL A 150 25.66 16.11 6.56
CA VAL A 150 24.96 14.90 7.03
C VAL A 150 24.53 14.07 5.83
N LEU A 151 25.11 12.87 5.72
CA LEU A 151 24.69 11.87 4.75
C LEU A 151 23.47 11.13 5.27
N ASN A 152 22.38 11.15 4.52
CA ASN A 152 21.19 10.36 4.84
C ASN A 152 21.41 8.88 4.47
N GLY A 153 21.78 8.06 5.46
CA GLY A 153 21.84 6.59 5.33
C GLY A 153 20.49 5.89 5.58
N THR A 154 19.42 6.62 5.85
CA THR A 154 18.12 6.02 6.16
C THR A 154 17.40 5.55 4.90
N GLU A 155 16.37 4.72 5.07
CA GLU A 155 15.49 4.28 3.98
C GLU A 155 14.43 5.34 3.58
N ILE A 156 14.49 6.54 4.16
CA ILE A 156 13.48 7.60 4.01
C ILE A 156 14.12 8.85 3.41
N PRO A 157 13.52 9.48 2.39
CA PRO A 157 14.02 10.75 1.87
C PRO A 157 13.90 11.86 2.91
N GLU A 158 14.83 12.81 2.89
CA GLU A 158 14.87 13.96 3.82
C GLU A 158 13.58 14.80 3.77
N ASN A 159 13.01 14.94 2.57
CA ASN A 159 11.83 15.76 2.32
C ASN A 159 10.61 14.89 2.06
N ILE A 160 9.86 14.60 3.12
CA ILE A 160 8.60 13.86 3.05
C ILE A 160 7.51 14.76 2.47
N LYS A 161 6.75 14.24 1.50
CA LYS A 161 5.56 14.91 1.00
C LYS A 161 4.33 14.34 1.70
N PRO A 162 3.61 15.13 2.53
CA PRO A 162 2.37 14.66 3.12
C PRO A 162 1.30 14.50 2.03
N SER A 163 0.37 13.56 2.24
CA SER A 163 -0.84 13.41 1.44
C SER A 163 -1.98 12.94 2.35
N ASN A 164 -3.21 13.20 1.92
CA ASN A 164 -4.41 12.79 2.64
C ASN A 164 -5.20 11.76 1.81
N ILE A 165 -5.74 10.75 2.47
CA ILE A 165 -6.60 9.75 1.82
C ILE A 165 -7.80 10.39 1.10
N ALA A 166 -8.33 11.52 1.58
CA ALA A 166 -9.38 12.29 0.91
C ALA A 166 -8.99 12.77 -0.50
N GLU A 167 -7.71 13.01 -0.76
CA GLU A 167 -7.20 13.38 -2.10
C GLU A 167 -7.15 12.17 -3.04
N ILE A 168 -7.00 10.98 -2.47
CA ILE A 168 -6.92 9.73 -3.21
C ILE A 168 -8.32 9.24 -3.57
N VAL A 169 -9.22 9.12 -2.58
CA VAL A 169 -10.49 8.40 -2.71
C VAL A 169 -11.51 9.10 -3.62
N GLU A 170 -12.28 8.30 -4.35
CA GLU A 170 -13.44 8.70 -5.12
C GLU A 170 -14.72 8.46 -4.33
N VAL A 171 -15.70 9.34 -4.53
CA VAL A 171 -17.03 9.26 -3.91
C VAL A 171 -17.98 8.34 -4.69
N ASN A 172 -17.79 8.21 -6.00
CA ASN A 172 -18.67 7.45 -6.88
C ASN A 172 -18.09 6.08 -7.25
N ALA A 173 -17.67 5.30 -6.25
CA ALA A 173 -17.15 3.96 -6.49
C ALA A 173 -18.24 3.00 -7.00
N ALA A 174 -17.91 2.17 -7.97
CA ALA A 174 -18.86 1.20 -8.52
C ALA A 174 -19.23 0.11 -7.50
N GLU A 175 -20.49 -0.31 -7.50
CA GLU A 175 -21.06 -1.26 -6.52
C GLU A 175 -20.31 -2.61 -6.46
N ASN A 176 -19.76 -3.07 -7.60
CA ASN A 176 -18.98 -4.30 -7.68
C ASN A 176 -17.61 -4.24 -6.99
N LEU A 177 -17.18 -3.08 -6.51
CA LEU A 177 -15.96 -2.90 -5.70
C LEU A 177 -16.22 -3.09 -4.21
N PHE A 178 -17.47 -2.94 -3.77
CA PHE A 178 -17.86 -3.15 -2.38
C PHE A 178 -17.86 -4.64 -2.04
N ILE A 179 -17.39 -4.95 -0.84
CA ILE A 179 -17.25 -6.32 -0.37
C ILE A 179 -18.60 -6.78 0.18
N SER A 180 -19.19 -7.78 -0.49
CA SER A 180 -20.45 -8.37 -0.04
C SER A 180 -20.37 -8.96 1.39
N PRO A 181 -21.52 -9.13 2.08
CA PRO A 181 -21.58 -9.84 3.37
C PRO A 181 -20.93 -11.22 3.35
N VAL A 182 -21.11 -11.99 2.26
CA VAL A 182 -20.48 -13.31 2.06
C VAL A 182 -18.95 -13.18 1.93
N GLY A 183 -18.47 -12.14 1.24
CA GLY A 183 -17.05 -11.83 1.14
C GLY A 183 -16.43 -11.52 2.49
N CYS A 184 -17.11 -10.71 3.31
CA CYS A 184 -16.68 -10.36 4.66
C CYS A 184 -16.63 -11.59 5.58
N ALA A 185 -17.71 -12.37 5.61
CA ALA A 185 -17.78 -13.64 6.34
C ALA A 185 -16.68 -14.62 5.90
N GLY A 186 -16.39 -14.68 4.59
CA GLY A 186 -15.33 -15.51 4.04
C GLY A 186 -13.91 -15.09 4.46
N ILE A 187 -13.66 -13.80 4.73
CA ILE A 187 -12.39 -13.32 5.31
C ILE A 187 -12.29 -13.72 6.79
N LEU A 188 -13.35 -13.47 7.58
CA LEU A 188 -13.40 -13.82 9.00
C LEU A 188 -13.24 -15.33 9.23
N ARG A 189 -13.93 -16.15 8.42
CA ARG A 189 -13.80 -17.62 8.45
C ARG A 189 -12.36 -18.06 8.22
N ARG A 190 -11.71 -17.56 7.16
CA ARG A 190 -10.31 -17.92 6.85
C ARG A 190 -9.32 -17.43 7.90
N LYS A 191 -9.61 -16.29 8.54
CA LYS A 191 -8.83 -15.81 9.69
C LYS A 191 -8.90 -16.83 10.83
N ASN A 192 -10.09 -17.34 11.18
CA ASN A 192 -10.25 -18.34 12.24
C ASN A 192 -9.65 -19.70 11.86
N GLU A 193 -9.94 -20.22 10.65
CA GLU A 193 -9.41 -21.51 10.14
C GLU A 193 -7.87 -21.55 10.14
N ARG A 194 -7.22 -20.42 9.88
CA ARG A 194 -5.76 -20.30 9.77
C ARG A 194 -5.11 -19.67 11.00
N ASN A 195 -5.88 -19.40 12.05
CA ASN A 195 -5.42 -18.73 13.27
C ASN A 195 -4.62 -17.43 13.01
N LEU A 196 -5.13 -16.56 12.13
CA LEU A 196 -4.46 -15.33 11.71
C LEU A 196 -4.84 -14.14 12.60
N CYS A 197 -3.91 -13.20 12.73
CA CYS A 197 -4.19 -11.89 13.33
C CYS A 197 -4.82 -10.96 12.29
N ILE A 198 -5.79 -10.14 12.73
CA ILE A 198 -6.51 -9.17 11.90
C ILE A 198 -6.55 -7.80 12.60
N ASN A 199 -6.56 -6.72 11.83
CA ASN A 199 -6.73 -5.38 12.38
C ASN A 199 -8.09 -5.27 13.10
N ALA A 200 -8.08 -4.84 14.37
CA ALA A 200 -9.28 -4.83 15.20
C ALA A 200 -10.41 -3.92 14.66
N ARG A 201 -10.09 -2.80 13.99
CA ARG A 201 -11.11 -1.94 13.35
C ARG A 201 -11.68 -2.61 12.11
N LEU A 202 -10.83 -3.23 11.29
CA LEU A 202 -11.26 -4.01 10.13
C LEU A 202 -12.17 -5.17 10.55
N GLU A 203 -11.82 -5.90 11.62
CA GLU A 203 -12.63 -7.01 12.12
C GLU A 203 -14.04 -6.57 12.56
N LYS A 204 -14.16 -5.38 13.16
CA LYS A 204 -15.47 -4.78 13.49
C LYS A 204 -16.29 -4.48 12.23
N VAL A 205 -15.69 -3.84 11.24
CA VAL A 205 -16.36 -3.52 9.96
C VAL A 205 -16.80 -4.79 9.22
N LEU A 206 -15.90 -5.78 9.10
CA LEU A 206 -16.20 -7.07 8.47
C LEU A 206 -17.35 -7.79 9.19
N SER A 207 -17.33 -7.79 10.52
CA SER A 207 -18.40 -8.39 11.32
C SER A 207 -19.73 -7.68 11.08
N SER A 208 -19.75 -6.35 11.15
CA SER A 208 -20.94 -5.53 10.91
C SER A 208 -21.59 -5.82 9.56
N ILE A 209 -20.80 -5.79 8.48
CA ILE A 209 -21.31 -6.03 7.12
C ILE A 209 -21.77 -7.49 6.96
N SER A 210 -21.04 -8.45 7.53
CA SER A 210 -21.45 -9.85 7.44
C SER A 210 -22.77 -10.14 8.15
N SER A 211 -23.07 -9.43 9.25
CA SER A 211 -24.29 -9.57 10.03
C SER A 211 -25.54 -9.01 9.34
N GLU A 212 -25.40 -8.29 8.22
CA GLU A 212 -26.54 -7.83 7.42
C GLU A 212 -27.34 -9.01 6.84
N TRP A 213 -26.71 -10.18 6.67
CA TRP A 213 -27.33 -11.39 6.12
C TRP A 213 -27.33 -12.52 7.14
N SER A 214 -28.35 -13.39 7.06
CA SER A 214 -28.40 -14.59 7.91
C SER A 214 -27.31 -15.59 7.53
N GLU A 215 -26.90 -16.41 8.51
CA GLU A 215 -25.88 -17.45 8.29
C GLU A 215 -26.30 -18.43 7.19
N GLU A 216 -27.58 -18.79 7.10
CA GLU A 216 -28.11 -19.71 6.08
C GLU A 216 -27.97 -19.10 4.68
N LYS A 217 -28.26 -17.81 4.53
CA LYS A 217 -28.10 -17.09 3.25
C LYS A 217 -26.63 -17.02 2.85
N ILE A 218 -25.74 -16.74 3.80
CA ILE A 218 -24.29 -16.67 3.57
C ILE A 218 -23.76 -18.04 3.14
N GLN A 219 -24.12 -19.11 3.86
CA GLN A 219 -23.71 -20.47 3.54
C GLN A 219 -24.20 -20.88 2.15
N ARG A 220 -25.48 -20.64 1.83
CA ARG A 220 -26.06 -20.96 0.52
C ARG A 220 -25.26 -20.35 -0.63
N ILE A 221 -24.89 -19.08 -0.53
CA ILE A 221 -24.15 -18.37 -1.59
C ILE A 221 -22.66 -18.75 -1.59
N SER A 222 -22.07 -19.01 -0.43
CA SER A 222 -20.67 -19.46 -0.32
C SER A 222 -20.44 -20.81 -1.02
N LEU A 223 -21.43 -21.69 -1.09
CA LEU A 223 -21.32 -23.03 -1.71
C LEU A 223 -21.37 -23.00 -3.25
N VAL A 224 -21.75 -21.88 -3.86
CA VAL A 224 -21.86 -21.73 -5.33
C VAL A 224 -20.56 -21.22 -5.95
N GLN A 225 -19.61 -20.73 -5.14
CA GLN A 225 -18.42 -20.08 -5.67
C GLN A 225 -17.48 -21.07 -6.39
N PRO A 226 -17.04 -20.83 -7.63
CA PRO A 226 -16.27 -21.83 -8.41
C PRO A 226 -14.94 -22.28 -7.78
N ARG A 227 -14.38 -21.49 -6.85
CA ARG A 227 -13.06 -21.72 -6.23
C ARG A 227 -13.14 -21.99 -4.72
N GLY A 228 -14.33 -22.18 -4.16
CA GLY A 228 -14.47 -22.48 -2.73
C GLY A 228 -14.11 -23.95 -2.44
N ALA A 229 -13.46 -24.20 -1.31
CA ALA A 229 -13.08 -25.56 -0.89
C ALA A 229 -14.30 -26.50 -0.72
N TYR A 230 -15.48 -25.94 -0.43
CA TYR A 230 -16.73 -26.67 -0.18
C TYR A 230 -17.77 -26.48 -1.29
N SER A 231 -17.34 -26.03 -2.47
CA SER A 231 -18.27 -25.67 -3.53
C SER A 231 -18.95 -26.90 -4.08
N LYS A 232 -20.28 -26.84 -4.21
CA LYS A 232 -21.01 -27.90 -4.90
C LYS A 232 -20.86 -27.66 -6.39
N CYS A 233 -20.19 -28.57 -7.12
CA CYS A 233 -20.29 -28.59 -8.57
C CYS A 233 -21.77 -28.73 -8.92
N VAL A 234 -22.35 -27.67 -9.50
CA VAL A 234 -23.63 -27.79 -10.19
C VAL A 234 -23.29 -28.52 -11.50
N ILE A 235 -23.53 -29.83 -11.52
CA ILE A 235 -23.51 -30.65 -12.75
C ILE A 235 -24.82 -30.38 -13.49
#